data_AF-A0A9P9WMZ8-F1
#
_entry.id   AF-A0A9P9WMZ8-F1
#
_cell.length_a   1.000
_cell.length_b   1.000
_cell.length_c   1.000
_cell.angle_alpha   90.00
_cell.angle_beta   90.00
_cell.angle_gamma   90.00
#
_symmetry.space_group_name_H-M   'P 1'
#
loop_
_entity.id
_entity.type
_entity.pdbx_description
1 polymer ?
#
loop_
_entity_poly.entity_id
_entity_poly.type
_entity_poly.pdbx_seq_one_letter_code
_entity_poly.pdbx_strand_id
1 'polypeptide(L)'
;MPASEGHPLIAYQPFKLLFQLAYAGTVVARVPLWLVVALVRPLRPHPKWTVKQAFMARAAYVLQDVISRVGVTEKLSLQPGKEGNRFQVVKPSTSNNYIGPLASSVRPETIGGTWFPERPDAGISSKRVVYYIHGGAFVVGDGRDAFAGFAGNNMVQGKVADFVFSLQYRLSGWSGQSPFPAALQDALTGYLFLIRELGIPPQQVVVCGDSAGGNIVIALLRYIQEFGAELGIGQPRCAALVAPWVAPFDYVTEQARNRNSDFLPTSFLRWGAHTYAGSLPASNKYITPLGSPFTTPVPIFASAGTAEIFYDPVERWTEEMKQIEGNKVVFHAEDAALHDTFLLGDTLGFEESARDVIAAMRSFVDGA
;
A
#
# COMPACT_ATOMS: atom_id res chain seq x y z
N MET A 1 14.47 -16.53 19.13
CA MET A 1 14.44 -15.06 19.15
C MET A 1 15.40 -14.57 18.08
N PRO A 2 14.95 -14.01 16.95
CA PRO A 2 15.84 -13.17 16.17
C PRO A 2 16.00 -11.86 16.96
N ALA A 3 17.24 -11.46 17.20
CA ALA A 3 17.58 -10.21 17.86
C ALA A 3 16.89 -9.04 17.16
N SER A 4 16.53 -8.00 17.93
CA SER A 4 16.25 -6.69 17.37
C SER A 4 17.49 -6.22 16.60
N GLU A 5 17.55 -6.50 15.30
CA GLU A 5 18.58 -5.94 14.44
C GLU A 5 18.42 -4.42 14.54
N GLY A 6 19.39 -3.78 15.19
CA GLY A 6 19.50 -2.32 15.17
C GLY A 6 19.66 -1.83 13.73
N HIS A 7 19.55 -0.52 13.52
CA HIS A 7 19.76 0.02 12.17
C HIS A 7 21.11 -0.44 11.60
N PRO A 8 21.20 -0.71 10.28
CA PRO A 8 22.46 -1.09 9.66
C PRO A 8 23.49 0.03 9.86
N LEU A 9 24.78 -0.30 9.92
CA LEU A 9 25.84 0.71 10.12
C LEU A 9 25.78 1.86 9.11
N ILE A 10 25.34 1.57 7.88
CA ILE A 10 25.14 2.54 6.79
C ILE A 10 23.96 3.50 7.01
N ALA A 11 23.20 3.36 8.11
CA ALA A 11 22.19 4.32 8.53
C ALA A 11 22.80 5.56 9.23
N TYR A 12 24.02 5.45 9.75
CA TYR A 12 24.67 6.48 10.58
C TYR A 12 25.75 7.26 9.82
N GLN A 13 25.94 8.54 10.13
CA GLN A 13 27.05 9.32 9.58
C GLN A 13 28.38 8.92 10.24
N PRO A 14 29.51 8.92 9.51
CA PRO A 14 29.67 9.31 8.09
C PRO A 14 29.40 8.16 7.10
N PHE A 15 29.18 6.93 7.57
CA PHE A 15 29.01 5.74 6.72
C PHE A 15 27.84 5.87 5.74
N LYS A 16 26.74 6.51 6.16
CA LYS A 16 25.61 6.83 5.30
C LYS A 16 26.01 7.66 4.10
N LEU A 17 26.72 8.77 4.32
CA LEU A 17 27.19 9.64 3.24
C LEU A 17 28.18 8.90 2.32
N LEU A 18 29.13 8.17 2.89
CA LEU A 18 30.10 7.39 2.10
C LEU A 18 29.41 6.34 1.22
N PHE A 19 28.43 5.62 1.79
CA PHE A 19 27.61 4.66 1.04
C PHE A 19 26.82 5.34 -0.07
N GLN A 20 26.14 6.46 0.22
CA GLN A 20 25.36 7.19 -0.78
C GLN A 20 26.23 7.71 -1.93
N LEU A 21 27.42 8.25 -1.64
CA LEU A 21 28.36 8.71 -2.66
C LEU A 21 28.91 7.55 -3.49
N ALA A 22 29.34 6.46 -2.85
CA ALA A 22 29.83 5.27 -3.54
C ALA A 22 28.74 4.68 -4.46
N TYR A 23 27.53 4.52 -3.93
CA TYR A 23 26.40 4.00 -4.69
C TYR A 23 26.02 4.91 -5.85
N ALA A 24 25.95 6.23 -5.64
CA ALA A 24 25.71 7.20 -6.70
C ALA A 24 26.75 7.07 -7.84
N GLY A 25 28.03 6.87 -7.50
CA GLY A 25 29.07 6.57 -8.48
C GLY A 25 28.76 5.31 -9.32
N THR A 26 28.27 4.23 -8.68
CA THR A 26 27.86 3.02 -9.42
C THR A 26 26.64 3.25 -10.31
N VAL A 27 25.72 4.12 -9.92
CA VAL A 27 24.54 4.47 -10.73
C VAL A 27 24.96 5.24 -11.97
N VAL A 28 25.76 6.31 -11.81
CA VAL A 28 26.27 7.11 -12.93
C VAL A 28 26.99 6.23 -13.95
N ALA A 29 27.80 5.28 -13.50
CA ALA A 29 28.50 4.34 -14.39
C ALA A 29 27.56 3.38 -15.15
N ARG A 30 26.37 3.06 -14.61
CA ARG A 30 25.40 2.12 -15.20
C ARG A 30 24.33 2.79 -16.08
N VAL A 31 24.08 4.10 -15.92
CA VAL A 31 23.08 4.83 -16.70
C VAL A 31 23.26 4.66 -18.23
N PRO A 32 24.47 4.75 -18.81
CA PRO A 32 24.66 4.52 -20.25
C PRO A 32 24.20 3.12 -20.69
N LEU A 33 24.46 2.09 -19.89
CA LEU A 33 24.01 0.73 -20.16
C LEU A 33 22.47 0.63 -20.10
N TRP A 34 21.83 1.29 -19.13
CA TRP A 34 20.37 1.29 -19.04
C TRP A 34 19.73 1.97 -20.24
N LEU A 35 20.34 3.05 -20.76
CA LEU A 35 19.88 3.70 -21.99
C LEU A 35 19.99 2.76 -23.19
N VAL A 36 21.09 2.02 -23.35
CA VAL A 36 21.24 1.02 -24.42
C VAL A 36 20.16 -0.06 -24.30
N VAL A 37 19.96 -0.61 -23.10
CA VAL A 37 18.91 -1.61 -22.83
C VAL A 37 17.51 -1.07 -23.15
N ALA A 38 17.22 0.18 -22.81
CA ALA A 38 15.92 0.80 -23.07
C ALA A 38 15.72 1.13 -24.57
N LEU A 39 16.77 1.54 -25.29
CA LEU A 39 16.68 1.89 -26.71
C LEU A 39 16.55 0.65 -27.61
N VAL A 40 17.25 -0.45 -27.29
CA VAL A 40 17.26 -1.67 -28.08
C VAL A 40 16.11 -2.59 -27.65
N ARG A 41 15.01 -2.62 -28.43
CA ARG A 41 13.75 -3.30 -28.06
C ARG A 41 13.91 -4.75 -27.55
N PRO A 42 14.69 -5.65 -28.17
CA PRO A 42 14.87 -7.02 -27.67
C PRO A 42 15.58 -7.12 -26.32
N LEU A 43 16.30 -6.07 -25.88
CA LEU A 43 16.99 -6.05 -24.59
C LEU A 43 16.11 -5.54 -23.46
N ARG A 44 14.96 -4.93 -23.76
CA ARG A 44 14.06 -4.39 -22.73
C ARG A 44 13.58 -5.50 -21.80
N PRO A 45 13.36 -5.20 -20.51
CA PRO A 45 12.77 -6.15 -19.57
C PRO A 45 11.45 -6.77 -20.02
N HIS A 46 10.66 -6.00 -20.78
CA HIS A 46 9.41 -6.46 -21.34
C HIS A 46 9.26 -5.96 -22.80
N PRO A 47 8.85 -6.83 -23.75
CA PRO A 47 8.87 -6.51 -25.19
C PRO A 47 7.85 -5.47 -25.64
N LYS A 48 6.79 -5.24 -24.83
CA LYS A 48 5.77 -4.20 -25.07
C LYS A 48 6.16 -2.82 -24.52
N TRP A 49 7.21 -2.73 -23.70
CA TRP A 49 7.54 -1.47 -23.03
C TRP A 49 8.15 -0.43 -23.97
N THR A 50 7.85 0.84 -23.69
CA THR A 50 8.52 2.01 -24.28
C THR A 50 9.91 2.21 -23.68
N VAL A 51 10.69 3.13 -24.28
CA VAL A 51 12.00 3.52 -23.74
C VAL A 51 11.85 4.14 -22.35
N LYS A 52 10.85 5.02 -22.14
CA LYS A 52 10.57 5.66 -20.84
C LYS A 52 10.30 4.59 -19.77
N GLN A 53 9.40 3.65 -20.05
CA GLN A 53 9.04 2.58 -19.11
C GLN A 53 10.25 1.72 -18.71
N ALA A 54 11.02 1.24 -19.69
CA ALA A 54 12.19 0.41 -19.43
C ALA A 54 13.27 1.14 -18.61
N PHE A 55 13.52 2.41 -18.91
CA PHE A 55 14.49 3.21 -18.18
C PHE A 55 14.01 3.55 -16.76
N MET A 56 12.77 4.02 -16.63
CA MET A 56 12.21 4.47 -15.35
C MET A 56 12.00 3.32 -14.37
N ALA A 57 11.58 2.14 -14.82
CA ALA A 57 11.50 0.95 -13.96
C ALA A 57 12.87 0.62 -13.34
N ARG A 58 13.94 0.72 -14.12
CA ARG A 58 15.31 0.50 -13.63
C ARG A 58 15.78 1.59 -12.66
N ALA A 59 15.45 2.85 -12.94
CA ALA A 59 15.76 3.95 -12.05
C ALA A 59 15.01 3.82 -10.70
N ALA A 60 13.72 3.45 -10.73
CA ALA A 60 12.90 3.20 -9.56
C ALA A 60 13.48 2.07 -8.69
N TYR A 61 13.91 0.96 -9.32
CA TYR A 61 14.54 -0.16 -8.62
C TYR A 61 15.73 0.30 -7.79
N VAL A 62 16.59 1.09 -8.41
CA VAL A 62 17.84 1.56 -7.79
C VAL A 62 17.56 2.54 -6.67
N LEU A 63 16.61 3.46 -6.84
CA LEU A 63 16.19 4.37 -5.78
C LEU A 63 15.68 3.59 -4.55
N GLN A 64 14.82 2.60 -4.78
CA GLN A 64 14.25 1.79 -3.70
C GLN A 64 15.29 0.87 -3.03
N ASP A 65 16.26 0.36 -3.79
CA ASP A 65 17.38 -0.44 -3.25
C ASP A 65 18.29 0.42 -2.35
N VAL A 66 18.54 1.70 -2.70
CA VAL A 66 19.28 2.62 -1.82
C VAL A 66 18.53 2.89 -0.53
N ILE A 67 17.25 3.26 -0.64
CA ILE A 67 16.40 3.60 0.51
C ILE A 67 16.34 2.42 1.48
N SER A 68 16.09 1.22 0.97
CA SER A 68 15.99 0.00 1.78
C SER A 68 17.31 -0.43 2.43
N ARG A 69 18.45 -0.23 1.76
CA ARG A 69 19.77 -0.50 2.36
C ARG A 69 20.08 0.45 3.51
N VAL A 70 19.72 1.72 3.38
CA VAL A 70 19.84 2.69 4.48
C VAL A 70 18.89 2.30 5.63
N GLY A 71 17.68 1.85 5.31
CA GLY A 71 16.75 1.25 6.28
C GLY A 71 16.33 2.21 7.39
N VAL A 72 16.17 3.50 7.07
CA VAL A 72 15.69 4.49 8.04
C VAL A 72 14.24 4.81 7.73
N THR A 73 13.34 4.43 8.65
CA THR A 73 11.94 4.81 8.62
C THR A 73 11.78 6.20 9.20
N GLU A 74 11.16 7.11 8.46
CA GLU A 74 10.88 8.46 8.95
C GLU A 74 9.71 8.45 9.95
N LYS A 75 9.76 9.36 10.93
CA LYS A 75 8.61 9.65 11.78
C LYS A 75 7.72 10.67 11.06
N LEU A 76 6.48 10.29 10.81
CA LEU A 76 5.55 11.14 10.07
C LEU A 76 5.05 12.29 10.94
N SER A 77 5.01 13.50 10.37
CA SER A 77 4.55 14.70 11.07
C SER A 77 3.01 14.75 11.14
N LEU A 78 2.48 15.16 12.29
CA LEU A 78 1.07 15.49 12.49
C LEU A 78 0.77 16.99 12.31
N GLN A 79 1.75 17.78 11.90
CA GLN A 79 1.52 19.19 11.59
C GLN A 79 0.87 19.33 10.21
N PRO A 80 -0.13 20.20 10.02
CA PRO A 80 -0.83 20.33 8.74
C PRO A 80 0.06 20.61 7.54
N GLY A 81 1.15 21.36 7.70
CA GLY A 81 2.11 21.60 6.62
C GLY A 81 1.48 22.31 5.41
N LYS A 82 1.79 21.84 4.20
CA LYS A 82 1.28 22.42 2.93
C LYS A 82 -0.17 22.04 2.66
N GLU A 83 -0.64 20.94 3.24
CA GLU A 83 -2.01 20.44 3.07
C GLU A 83 -3.04 21.31 3.79
N GLY A 84 -2.62 22.11 4.78
CA GLY A 84 -3.46 23.10 5.45
C GLY A 84 -4.72 22.48 6.04
N ASN A 85 -5.90 22.99 5.65
CA ASN A 85 -7.19 22.52 6.14
C ASN A 85 -7.57 21.10 5.67
N ARG A 86 -6.89 20.55 4.64
CA ARG A 86 -7.12 19.18 4.16
C ARG A 86 -6.50 18.13 5.08
N PHE A 87 -5.44 18.48 5.82
CA PHE A 87 -4.82 17.56 6.76
C PHE A 87 -5.60 17.51 8.08
N GLN A 88 -6.01 16.31 8.46
CA GLN A 88 -6.80 16.06 9.65
C GLN A 88 -6.03 15.17 10.62
N VAL A 89 -5.93 15.63 11.86
CA VAL A 89 -5.42 14.84 12.98
C VAL A 89 -6.59 14.07 13.58
N VAL A 90 -6.45 12.76 13.70
CA VAL A 90 -7.49 11.86 14.20
C VAL A 90 -6.98 11.15 15.44
N LYS A 91 -7.75 11.23 16.52
CA LYS A 91 -7.41 10.59 17.79
C LYS A 91 -7.90 9.14 17.77
N PRO A 92 -7.20 8.21 18.44
CA PRO A 92 -7.68 6.84 18.57
C PRO A 92 -9.01 6.83 19.31
N SER A 93 -9.90 5.92 18.90
CA SER A 93 -11.14 5.65 19.63
C SER A 93 -10.87 5.10 21.04
N THR A 94 -11.93 4.90 21.83
CA THR A 94 -11.84 4.25 23.16
C THR A 94 -11.18 2.87 23.07
N SER A 95 -10.46 2.46 24.12
CA SER A 95 -9.70 1.20 24.17
C SER A 95 -10.51 -0.05 23.80
N ASN A 96 -11.83 -0.03 24.01
CA ASN A 96 -12.71 -1.16 23.79
C ASN A 96 -12.85 -1.57 22.30
N ASN A 97 -12.43 -0.73 21.35
CA ASN A 97 -12.46 -1.08 19.92
C ASN A 97 -11.22 -1.85 19.46
N TYR A 98 -10.19 -2.01 20.30
CA TYR A 98 -8.93 -2.65 19.92
C TYR A 98 -8.78 -4.00 20.62
N ILE A 99 -9.64 -4.94 20.24
CA ILE A 99 -9.68 -6.32 20.77
C ILE A 99 -8.98 -7.31 19.83
N GLY A 100 -8.85 -8.56 20.27
CA GLY A 100 -8.26 -9.64 19.48
C GLY A 100 -6.81 -9.34 19.07
N PRO A 101 -6.46 -9.38 17.77
CA PRO A 101 -5.08 -9.11 17.31
C PRO A 101 -4.61 -7.68 17.59
N LEU A 102 -5.53 -6.74 17.86
CA LEU A 102 -5.19 -5.34 18.17
C LEU A 102 -4.87 -5.13 19.65
N ALA A 103 -5.27 -6.07 20.52
CA ALA A 103 -4.97 -6.05 21.94
C ALA A 103 -3.53 -6.54 22.19
N SER A 104 -2.56 -5.64 22.03
CA SER A 104 -1.13 -5.96 22.14
C SER A 104 -0.37 -4.97 23.04
N SER A 105 0.95 -5.14 23.15
CA SER A 105 1.85 -4.16 23.77
C SER A 105 1.95 -2.85 22.97
N VAL A 106 1.69 -2.89 21.66
CA VAL A 106 1.57 -1.70 20.81
C VAL A 106 0.24 -1.04 21.10
N ARG A 107 0.26 0.26 21.44
CA ARG A 107 -0.95 1.03 21.77
C ARG A 107 -1.41 1.87 20.57
N PRO A 108 -2.72 2.05 20.37
CA PRO A 108 -3.24 3.02 19.41
C PRO A 108 -2.73 4.42 19.71
N GLU A 109 -2.39 5.18 18.67
CA GLU A 109 -1.86 6.54 18.78
C GLU A 109 -2.67 7.51 17.91
N THR A 110 -2.40 8.80 18.06
CA THR A 110 -2.97 9.83 17.19
C THR A 110 -2.33 9.71 15.81
N ILE A 111 -3.17 9.76 14.77
CA ILE A 111 -2.78 9.60 13.38
C ILE A 111 -3.13 10.86 12.57
N GLY A 112 -2.65 10.91 11.34
CA GLY A 112 -3.02 11.93 10.37
C GLY A 112 -3.79 11.35 9.19
N GLY A 113 -4.35 12.22 8.37
CA GLY A 113 -4.79 11.87 7.03
C GLY A 113 -5.13 13.13 6.23
N THR A 114 -5.03 13.05 4.92
CA THR A 114 -5.29 14.18 4.01
C THR A 114 -6.52 13.92 3.17
N TRP A 115 -7.38 14.92 3.08
CA TRP A 115 -8.50 14.92 2.16
C TRP A 115 -8.10 15.34 0.74
N PHE A 116 -8.68 14.67 -0.26
CA PHE A 116 -8.64 15.06 -1.67
C PHE A 116 -10.06 15.18 -2.24
N PRO A 117 -10.31 16.16 -3.14
CA PRO A 117 -9.39 17.25 -3.48
C PRO A 117 -9.32 18.29 -2.35
N GLU A 118 -10.34 18.35 -1.50
CA GLU A 118 -10.49 19.26 -0.38
C GLU A 118 -11.17 18.58 0.80
N ARG A 119 -11.15 19.22 1.96
CA ARG A 119 -11.92 18.73 3.10
C ARG A 119 -13.41 18.91 2.84
N PRO A 120 -14.24 17.87 3.00
CA PRO A 120 -15.69 17.98 2.79
C PRO A 120 -16.36 18.90 3.80
N ASP A 121 -17.32 19.69 3.31
CA ASP A 121 -18.23 20.52 4.09
C ASP A 121 -19.37 19.68 4.70
N ALA A 122 -20.41 20.34 5.23
CA ALA A 122 -21.63 19.68 5.68
C ALA A 122 -22.29 18.88 4.54
N GLY A 123 -22.82 17.69 4.84
CA GLY A 123 -23.53 16.83 3.87
C GLY A 123 -22.73 15.65 3.30
N ILE A 124 -21.53 15.37 3.85
CA ILE A 124 -20.68 14.24 3.48
C ILE A 124 -21.38 12.86 3.57
N SER A 125 -22.41 12.72 4.42
CA SER A 125 -23.14 11.46 4.60
C SER A 125 -23.85 10.96 3.33
N SER A 126 -24.04 11.82 2.34
CA SER A 126 -24.63 11.49 1.02
C SER A 126 -23.58 11.27 -0.07
N LYS A 127 -22.30 11.44 0.25
CA LYS A 127 -21.17 11.43 -0.69
C LYS A 127 -20.40 10.14 -0.56
N ARG A 128 -19.92 9.62 -1.69
CA ARG A 128 -19.05 8.45 -1.71
C ARG A 128 -17.65 8.90 -1.30
N VAL A 129 -17.08 8.20 -0.31
CA VAL A 129 -15.73 8.48 0.20
C VAL A 129 -14.87 7.25 0.01
N VAL A 130 -13.72 7.43 -0.64
CA VAL A 130 -12.67 6.41 -0.59
C VAL A 130 -11.81 6.65 0.65
N TYR A 131 -11.72 5.63 1.51
CA TYR A 131 -10.73 5.57 2.57
C TYR A 131 -9.47 4.88 2.02
N TYR A 132 -8.44 5.68 1.69
CA TYR A 132 -7.25 5.20 1.00
C TYR A 132 -6.10 4.94 1.99
N ILE A 133 -5.45 3.79 1.86
CA ILE A 133 -4.30 3.36 2.63
C ILE A 133 -3.15 3.10 1.65
N HIS A 134 -2.11 3.92 1.71
CA HIS A 134 -1.00 3.87 0.75
C HIS A 134 -0.10 2.64 0.96
N GLY A 135 0.64 2.25 -0.08
CA GLY A 135 1.69 1.25 -0.04
C GLY A 135 3.02 1.75 0.51
N GLY A 136 4.13 1.14 0.08
CA GLY A 136 5.47 1.45 0.61
C GLY A 136 6.01 0.45 1.62
N ALA A 137 5.63 -0.83 1.47
CA ALA A 137 6.12 -1.95 2.29
C ALA A 137 6.03 -1.71 3.81
N PHE A 138 5.02 -0.96 4.27
CA PHE A 138 4.81 -0.54 5.66
C PHE A 138 5.87 0.43 6.23
N VAL A 139 6.95 0.73 5.49
CA VAL A 139 8.17 1.37 6.00
C VAL A 139 8.48 2.72 5.37
N VAL A 140 7.81 3.06 4.26
CA VAL A 140 7.92 4.36 3.59
C VAL A 140 6.56 4.86 3.13
N GLY A 141 6.50 6.16 2.81
CA GLY A 141 5.30 6.82 2.31
C GLY A 141 4.56 7.60 3.38
N ASP A 142 3.59 8.39 2.93
CA ASP A 142 2.68 9.10 3.79
C ASP A 142 1.31 9.27 3.12
N GLY A 143 0.33 9.71 3.90
CA GLY A 143 -1.01 10.02 3.40
C GLY A 143 -1.13 11.41 2.77
N ARG A 144 -0.05 12.04 2.31
CA ARG A 144 -0.03 13.44 1.84
C ARG A 144 0.18 13.57 0.34
N ASP A 145 0.16 14.80 -0.15
CA ASP A 145 0.26 15.08 -1.60
C ASP A 145 1.51 14.49 -2.23
N ALA A 146 2.65 14.55 -1.53
CA ALA A 146 3.95 14.14 -2.06
C ALA A 146 4.03 12.65 -2.38
N PHE A 147 3.29 11.81 -1.65
CA PHE A 147 3.27 10.37 -1.83
C PHE A 147 1.93 9.89 -2.39
N ALA A 148 0.83 10.14 -1.67
CA ALA A 148 -0.51 9.67 -2.00
C ALA A 148 -1.31 10.57 -2.96
N GLY A 149 -0.80 11.77 -3.27
CA GLY A 149 -1.58 12.78 -4.00
C GLY A 149 -1.98 12.37 -5.41
N PHE A 150 -1.13 11.62 -6.11
CA PHE A 150 -1.46 11.13 -7.47
C PHE A 150 -2.66 10.19 -7.44
N ALA A 151 -2.59 9.14 -6.61
CA ALA A 151 -3.68 8.19 -6.40
C ALA A 151 -4.97 8.88 -5.93
N GLY A 152 -4.87 9.74 -4.90
CA GLY A 152 -6.01 10.48 -4.36
C GLY A 152 -6.72 11.34 -5.41
N ASN A 153 -5.97 12.12 -6.19
CA ASN A 153 -6.53 12.96 -7.24
C ASN A 153 -7.12 12.14 -8.40
N ASN A 154 -6.46 11.05 -8.81
CA ASN A 154 -6.97 10.19 -9.89
C ASN A 154 -8.27 9.48 -9.53
N MET A 155 -8.45 9.06 -8.28
CA MET A 155 -9.72 8.48 -7.84
C MET A 155 -10.87 9.49 -7.90
N VAL A 156 -10.62 10.74 -7.51
CA VAL A 156 -11.61 11.83 -7.60
C VAL A 156 -11.90 12.17 -9.07
N GLN A 157 -10.87 12.43 -9.87
CA GLN A 157 -11.01 12.80 -11.28
C GLN A 157 -11.64 11.68 -12.12
N GLY A 158 -11.28 10.44 -11.82
CA GLY A 158 -11.84 9.22 -12.39
C GLY A 158 -13.27 8.94 -11.94
N LYS A 159 -13.81 9.71 -10.99
CA LYS A 159 -15.16 9.55 -10.41
C LYS A 159 -15.36 8.20 -9.71
N VAL A 160 -14.30 7.65 -9.13
CA VAL A 160 -14.40 6.52 -8.20
C VAL A 160 -15.17 6.95 -6.96
N ALA A 161 -14.92 8.16 -6.46
CA ALA A 161 -15.59 8.77 -5.31
C ALA A 161 -15.63 10.31 -5.41
N ASP A 162 -16.48 10.93 -4.58
CA ASP A 162 -16.54 12.38 -4.43
C ASP A 162 -15.32 12.91 -3.66
N PHE A 163 -14.89 12.17 -2.62
CA PHE A 163 -13.76 12.52 -1.78
C PHE A 163 -12.86 11.30 -1.52
N VAL A 164 -11.58 11.56 -1.27
CA VAL A 164 -10.64 10.57 -0.76
C VAL A 164 -10.11 11.05 0.58
N PHE A 165 -10.17 10.21 1.61
CA PHE A 165 -9.42 10.39 2.84
C PHE A 165 -8.21 9.46 2.83
N SER A 166 -7.02 10.02 2.60
CA SER A 166 -5.77 9.28 2.55
C SER A 166 -5.15 9.19 3.93
N LEU A 167 -5.12 7.97 4.48
CA LEU A 167 -4.59 7.67 5.80
C LEU A 167 -3.07 7.89 5.87
N GLN A 168 -2.60 8.58 6.90
CA GLN A 168 -1.19 8.64 7.27
C GLN A 168 -0.96 7.73 8.48
N TYR A 169 -0.79 6.42 8.24
CA TYR A 169 -0.59 5.42 9.28
C TYR A 169 0.87 5.38 9.77
N ARG A 170 1.10 4.86 10.98
CA ARG A 170 2.45 4.70 11.54
C ARG A 170 3.24 3.67 10.75
N LEU A 171 4.41 4.09 10.26
CA LEU A 171 5.33 3.22 9.53
C LEU A 171 6.15 2.35 10.47
N SER A 172 6.35 1.09 10.07
CA SER A 172 7.23 0.15 10.74
C SER A 172 8.70 0.44 10.45
N GLY A 173 9.60 0.03 11.33
CA GLY A 173 11.04 0.21 11.14
C GLY A 173 11.88 -0.65 12.06
N TRP A 174 13.20 -0.56 11.89
CA TRP A 174 14.15 -1.26 12.76
C TRP A 174 14.02 -0.80 14.21
N SER A 175 14.59 -1.57 15.14
CA SER A 175 14.51 -1.30 16.57
C SER A 175 13.08 -1.28 17.14
N GLY A 176 12.14 -1.96 16.48
CA GLY A 176 10.75 -2.08 16.96
C GLY A 176 9.92 -0.82 16.79
N GLN A 177 10.25 0.04 15.83
CA GLN A 177 9.40 1.17 15.45
C GLN A 177 8.10 0.62 14.85
N SER A 178 6.98 0.89 15.53
CA SER A 178 5.60 0.61 15.09
C SER A 178 5.39 -0.72 14.34
N PRO A 179 5.75 -1.89 14.91
CA PRO A 179 5.42 -3.18 14.31
C PRO A 179 3.92 -3.42 14.34
N PHE A 180 3.46 -4.49 13.70
CA PHE A 180 2.10 -5.00 13.85
C PHE A 180 1.72 -5.11 15.33
N PRO A 181 0.51 -4.68 15.73
CA PRO A 181 -0.62 -4.25 14.90
C PRO A 181 -0.72 -2.73 14.61
N ALA A 182 0.36 -1.93 14.74
CA ALA A 182 0.28 -0.46 14.67
C ALA A 182 -0.51 0.06 13.45
N ALA A 183 -0.12 -0.34 12.23
CA ALA A 183 -0.79 0.13 11.02
C ALA A 183 -2.26 -0.33 10.92
N LEU A 184 -2.60 -1.50 11.47
CA LEU A 184 -3.99 -1.99 11.50
C LEU A 184 -4.84 -1.25 12.55
N GLN A 185 -4.26 -0.91 13.71
CA GLN A 185 -4.90 -0.03 14.69
C GLN A 185 -5.19 1.35 14.09
N ASP A 186 -4.27 1.87 13.29
CA ASP A 186 -4.39 3.17 12.63
C ASP A 186 -5.44 3.13 11.51
N ALA A 187 -5.48 2.05 10.73
CA ALA A 187 -6.51 1.81 9.73
C ALA A 187 -7.91 1.71 10.36
N LEU A 188 -8.03 1.02 11.50
CA LEU A 188 -9.28 0.99 12.24
C LEU A 188 -9.64 2.37 12.78
N THR A 189 -8.68 3.12 13.30
CA THR A 189 -8.88 4.48 13.83
C THR A 189 -9.44 5.41 12.76
N GLY A 190 -8.83 5.44 11.56
CA GLY A 190 -9.31 6.28 10.47
C GLY A 190 -10.69 5.84 9.95
N TYR A 191 -10.95 4.53 9.86
CA TYR A 191 -12.27 4.04 9.47
C TYR A 191 -13.36 4.42 10.48
N LEU A 192 -13.08 4.27 11.78
CA LEU A 192 -14.00 4.68 12.85
C LEU A 192 -14.24 6.18 12.86
N PHE A 193 -13.22 6.99 12.58
CA PHE A 193 -13.36 8.43 12.42
C PHE A 193 -14.36 8.78 11.31
N LEU A 194 -14.24 8.14 10.14
CA LEU A 194 -15.17 8.36 9.03
C LEU A 194 -16.61 8.00 9.40
N ILE A 195 -16.85 6.82 9.98
CA ILE A 195 -18.22 6.34 10.20
C ILE A 195 -18.86 6.85 11.49
N ARG A 196 -18.08 7.13 12.54
CA ARG A 196 -18.60 7.54 13.87
C ARG A 196 -18.50 9.04 14.11
N GLU A 197 -17.37 9.66 13.77
CA GLU A 197 -17.16 11.08 14.04
C GLU A 197 -17.73 11.95 12.91
N LEU A 198 -17.50 11.57 11.65
CA LEU A 198 -18.08 12.27 10.50
C LEU A 198 -19.48 11.76 10.11
N GLY A 199 -19.93 10.65 10.72
CA GLY A 199 -21.26 10.09 10.47
C GLY A 199 -21.48 9.62 9.03
N ILE A 200 -20.41 9.25 8.32
CA ILE A 200 -20.52 8.71 6.96
C ILE A 200 -21.09 7.29 7.06
N PRO A 201 -22.21 6.97 6.40
CA PRO A 201 -22.71 5.61 6.38
C PRO A 201 -21.64 4.66 5.82
N PRO A 202 -21.39 3.49 6.44
CA PRO A 202 -20.42 2.52 5.94
C PRO A 202 -20.61 2.16 4.45
N GLN A 203 -21.86 2.14 3.97
CA GLN A 203 -22.24 1.89 2.57
C GLN A 203 -21.84 3.01 1.58
N GLN A 204 -21.36 4.15 2.09
CA GLN A 204 -20.75 5.22 1.31
C GLN A 204 -19.21 5.15 1.32
N VAL A 205 -18.62 4.27 2.12
CA VAL A 205 -17.17 4.14 2.24
C VAL A 205 -16.66 3.00 1.35
N VAL A 206 -15.75 3.32 0.45
CA VAL A 206 -14.93 2.35 -0.29
C VAL A 206 -13.57 2.28 0.40
N VAL A 207 -13.12 1.11 0.83
CA VAL A 207 -11.77 0.98 1.40
C VAL A 207 -10.79 0.66 0.27
N CYS A 208 -9.77 1.48 0.08
CA CYS A 208 -8.82 1.32 -1.01
C CYS A 208 -7.40 1.20 -0.47
N GLY A 209 -6.57 0.38 -1.09
CA GLY A 209 -5.15 0.37 -0.78
C GLY A 209 -4.31 -0.33 -1.83
N ASP A 210 -3.08 0.16 -2.00
CA ASP A 210 -2.09 -0.40 -2.91
C ASP A 210 -0.98 -1.15 -2.14
N SER A 211 -0.40 -2.20 -2.72
CA SER A 211 0.77 -2.87 -2.16
C SER A 211 0.59 -3.25 -0.67
N ALA A 212 1.44 -2.74 0.22
CA ALA A 212 1.33 -2.90 1.67
C ALA A 212 0.04 -2.28 2.25
N GLY A 213 -0.46 -1.18 1.69
CA GLY A 213 -1.76 -0.62 2.04
C GLY A 213 -2.90 -1.55 1.67
N GLY A 214 -2.80 -2.25 0.53
CA GLY A 214 -3.71 -3.32 0.16
C GLY A 214 -3.70 -4.48 1.16
N ASN A 215 -2.52 -4.84 1.70
CA ASN A 215 -2.40 -5.81 2.79
C ASN A 215 -3.14 -5.33 4.07
N ILE A 216 -2.96 -4.05 4.45
CA ILE A 216 -3.66 -3.44 5.60
C ILE A 216 -5.17 -3.45 5.38
N VAL A 217 -5.66 -3.15 4.16
CA VAL A 217 -7.10 -3.23 3.83
C VAL A 217 -7.62 -4.65 4.01
N ILE A 218 -6.91 -5.68 3.53
CA ILE A 218 -7.31 -7.07 3.73
C ILE A 218 -7.38 -7.41 5.23
N ALA A 219 -6.37 -6.98 6.00
CA ALA A 219 -6.33 -7.18 7.44
C ALA A 219 -7.48 -6.44 8.17
N LEU A 220 -7.85 -5.24 7.72
CA LEU A 220 -8.97 -4.46 8.24
C LEU A 220 -10.31 -5.15 7.93
N LEU A 221 -10.51 -5.64 6.70
CA LEU A 221 -11.71 -6.39 6.34
C LEU A 221 -11.85 -7.67 7.18
N ARG A 222 -10.76 -8.42 7.37
CA ARG A 222 -10.75 -9.58 8.27
C ARG A 222 -11.12 -9.19 9.69
N TYR A 223 -10.57 -8.08 10.19
CA TYR A 223 -10.86 -7.60 11.53
C TYR A 223 -12.34 -7.24 11.71
N ILE A 224 -12.92 -6.48 10.76
CA ILE A 224 -14.34 -6.11 10.79
C ILE A 224 -15.22 -7.36 10.65
N GLN A 225 -14.82 -8.34 9.85
CA GLN A 225 -15.52 -9.61 9.78
C GLN A 225 -15.52 -10.36 11.13
N GLU A 226 -14.37 -10.47 11.78
CA GLU A 226 -14.22 -11.25 13.02
C GLU A 226 -14.81 -10.55 14.25
N PHE A 227 -14.71 -9.22 14.34
CA PHE A 227 -15.03 -8.45 15.55
C PHE A 227 -16.06 -7.34 15.33
N GLY A 228 -16.38 -6.99 14.08
CA GLY A 228 -17.20 -5.81 13.77
C GLY A 228 -18.62 -5.90 14.31
N ALA A 229 -19.23 -7.09 14.33
CA ALA A 229 -20.57 -7.29 14.90
C ALA A 229 -20.60 -7.00 16.41
N GLU A 230 -19.62 -7.49 17.17
CA GLU A 230 -19.46 -7.23 18.61
C GLU A 230 -19.22 -5.74 18.88
N LEU A 231 -18.40 -5.10 18.04
CA LEU A 231 -17.99 -3.71 18.21
C LEU A 231 -18.98 -2.69 17.63
N GLY A 232 -20.05 -3.13 16.95
CA GLY A 232 -20.95 -2.23 16.23
C GLY A 232 -20.24 -1.44 15.12
N ILE A 233 -19.41 -2.13 14.33
CA ILE A 233 -18.67 -1.57 13.18
C ILE A 233 -19.33 -2.09 11.91
N GLY A 234 -19.92 -1.18 11.13
CA GLY A 234 -20.54 -1.53 9.85
C GLY A 234 -19.50 -1.87 8.78
N GLN A 235 -19.88 -2.77 7.89
CA GLN A 235 -19.07 -3.16 6.74
C GLN A 235 -19.04 -2.05 5.69
N PRO A 236 -17.87 -1.77 5.08
CA PRO A 236 -17.76 -0.80 3.98
C PRO A 236 -18.55 -1.28 2.75
N ARG A 237 -18.82 -0.36 1.82
CA ARG A 237 -19.50 -0.67 0.54
C ARG A 237 -18.79 -1.79 -0.21
N CYS A 238 -17.49 -1.63 -0.40
CA CYS A 238 -16.61 -2.55 -1.10
C CYS A 238 -15.15 -2.23 -0.77
N ALA A 239 -14.24 -3.10 -1.18
CA ALA A 239 -12.80 -2.85 -1.14
C ALA A 239 -12.18 -2.85 -2.55
N ALA A 240 -11.21 -1.97 -2.77
CA ALA A 240 -10.44 -1.88 -4.00
C ALA A 240 -8.95 -2.01 -3.68
N LEU A 241 -8.31 -3.05 -4.20
CA LEU A 241 -6.94 -3.43 -3.91
C LEU A 241 -6.11 -3.31 -5.19
N VAL A 242 -4.99 -2.60 -5.15
CA VAL A 242 -4.09 -2.47 -6.31
C VAL A 242 -2.74 -3.10 -5.98
N ALA A 243 -2.36 -4.13 -6.74
CA ALA A 243 -1.15 -4.92 -6.50
C ALA A 243 -0.96 -5.30 -5.01
N PRO A 244 -1.98 -5.83 -4.30
CA PRO A 244 -1.90 -6.02 -2.85
C PRO A 244 -0.79 -7.00 -2.46
N TRP A 245 -0.01 -6.66 -1.43
CA TRP A 245 1.08 -7.51 -1.00
C TRP A 245 0.58 -8.64 -0.10
N VAL A 246 0.11 -9.73 -0.71
CA VAL A 246 -0.58 -10.84 -0.03
C VAL A 246 0.33 -11.89 0.60
N ALA A 247 1.63 -11.88 0.28
CA ALA A 247 2.62 -12.81 0.82
C ALA A 247 3.92 -12.10 1.21
N PRO A 248 3.96 -11.33 2.33
CA PRO A 248 5.12 -10.53 2.67
C PRO A 248 6.42 -11.30 2.84
N PHE A 249 6.37 -12.58 3.22
CA PHE A 249 7.56 -13.42 3.43
C PHE A 249 8.05 -14.17 2.19
N ASP A 250 7.30 -14.12 1.09
CA ASP A 250 7.73 -14.64 -0.23
C ASP A 250 8.53 -13.56 -0.99
N TYR A 251 9.41 -12.83 -0.28
CA TYR A 251 10.12 -11.66 -0.81
C TYR A 251 11.38 -11.98 -1.62
N VAL A 252 11.77 -13.27 -1.71
CA VAL A 252 12.97 -13.72 -2.44
C VAL A 252 12.65 -13.74 -3.94
N THR A 253 12.90 -12.62 -4.59
CA THR A 253 12.49 -12.37 -5.99
C THR A 253 13.29 -13.13 -7.04
N GLU A 254 14.39 -13.80 -6.67
CA GLU A 254 15.32 -14.46 -7.59
C GLU A 254 14.66 -15.49 -8.51
N GLN A 255 13.58 -16.12 -8.04
CA GLN A 255 12.81 -17.12 -8.78
C GLN A 255 11.52 -16.57 -9.40
N ALA A 256 11.19 -15.29 -9.16
CA ALA A 256 9.97 -14.70 -9.69
C ALA A 256 10.07 -14.52 -11.22
N ARG A 257 9.03 -14.95 -11.94
CA ARG A 257 8.93 -14.83 -13.42
C ARG A 257 9.24 -13.41 -13.91
N ASN A 258 8.74 -12.42 -13.17
CA ASN A 258 8.74 -11.01 -13.54
C ASN A 258 9.85 -10.19 -12.85
N ARG A 259 10.86 -10.85 -12.25
CA ARG A 259 11.95 -10.18 -11.52
C ARG A 259 12.63 -9.06 -12.32
N ASN A 260 12.86 -9.29 -13.61
CA ASN A 260 13.59 -8.34 -14.45
C ASN A 260 12.73 -7.14 -14.88
N SER A 261 11.40 -7.30 -14.88
CA SER A 261 10.40 -6.31 -15.30
C SER A 261 9.72 -5.61 -14.12
N ASP A 262 10.25 -5.74 -12.91
CA ASP A 262 9.73 -5.06 -11.74
C ASP A 262 10.81 -4.19 -11.08
N PHE A 263 10.38 -3.17 -10.34
CA PHE A 263 11.23 -2.28 -9.61
C PHE A 263 11.38 -2.64 -8.13
N LEU A 264 10.62 -3.60 -7.59
CA LEU A 264 10.70 -3.98 -6.17
C LEU A 264 11.98 -4.80 -5.84
N PRO A 265 12.94 -4.28 -5.07
CA PRO A 265 14.12 -5.03 -4.70
C PRO A 265 13.86 -5.91 -3.47
N THR A 266 14.49 -7.09 -3.42
CA THR A 266 14.44 -8.02 -2.27
C THR A 266 14.79 -7.31 -0.94
N SER A 267 15.71 -6.34 -0.95
CA SER A 267 16.09 -5.55 0.23
C SER A 267 14.93 -4.76 0.83
N PHE A 268 14.09 -4.16 -0.01
CA PHE A 268 12.94 -3.36 0.43
C PHE A 268 11.81 -4.23 0.98
N LEU A 269 11.50 -5.32 0.28
CA LEU A 269 10.48 -6.28 0.72
C LEU A 269 10.89 -6.98 2.02
N ARG A 270 12.17 -7.37 2.15
CA ARG A 270 12.69 -7.94 3.40
C ARG A 270 12.56 -6.94 4.55
N TRP A 271 12.95 -5.68 4.34
CA TRP A 271 12.85 -4.65 5.38
C TRP A 271 11.41 -4.47 5.86
N GLY A 272 10.45 -4.35 4.94
CA GLY A 272 9.03 -4.25 5.24
C GLY A 272 8.49 -5.45 6.00
N ALA A 273 8.68 -6.66 5.47
CA ALA A 273 8.13 -7.88 6.04
C ALA A 273 8.59 -8.13 7.48
N HIS A 274 9.90 -8.00 7.75
CA HIS A 274 10.47 -8.28 9.06
C HIS A 274 10.14 -7.21 10.11
N THR A 275 10.21 -5.93 9.74
CA THR A 275 9.88 -4.84 10.69
C THR A 275 8.38 -4.75 10.96
N TYR A 276 7.53 -5.00 9.97
CA TYR A 276 6.09 -5.03 10.14
C TYR A 276 5.64 -6.21 10.99
N ALA A 277 6.12 -7.43 10.72
CA ALA A 277 5.72 -8.59 11.52
C ALA A 277 6.24 -8.54 12.96
N GLY A 278 7.39 -7.88 13.20
CA GLY A 278 8.03 -7.85 14.50
C GLY A 278 8.37 -9.27 14.97
N SER A 279 7.74 -9.72 16.05
CA SER A 279 7.93 -11.07 16.61
C SER A 279 6.92 -12.11 16.12
N LEU A 280 5.94 -11.72 15.30
CA LEU A 280 4.91 -12.63 14.83
C LEU A 280 5.43 -13.60 13.76
N PRO A 281 4.87 -14.82 13.70
CA PRO A 281 5.27 -15.79 12.69
C PRO A 281 4.86 -15.31 11.28
N ALA A 282 5.65 -15.71 10.28
CA ALA A 282 5.39 -15.41 8.87
C ALA A 282 4.03 -15.90 8.36
N SER A 283 3.45 -16.93 9.01
CA SER A 283 2.14 -17.50 8.69
C SER A 283 0.96 -16.78 9.36
N ASN A 284 1.19 -15.65 10.06
CA ASN A 284 0.09 -14.94 10.71
C ASN A 284 -0.92 -14.42 9.66
N LYS A 285 -2.19 -14.84 9.78
CA LYS A 285 -3.29 -14.52 8.83
C LYS A 285 -3.61 -13.03 8.65
N TYR A 286 -3.16 -12.16 9.57
CA TYR A 286 -3.30 -10.70 9.47
C TYR A 286 -2.09 -10.04 8.77
N ILE A 287 -1.00 -10.77 8.58
CA ILE A 287 0.21 -10.29 7.88
C ILE A 287 0.33 -10.96 6.51
N THR A 288 0.02 -12.25 6.42
CA THR A 288 0.10 -13.04 5.18
C THR A 288 -1.31 -13.52 4.80
N PRO A 289 -2.04 -12.74 3.96
CA PRO A 289 -3.33 -13.13 3.44
C PRO A 289 -3.35 -14.41 2.58
N LEU A 290 -2.32 -14.63 1.75
CA LEU A 290 -2.23 -15.81 0.89
C LEU A 290 -2.18 -17.09 1.73
N GLY A 291 -2.99 -18.08 1.36
CA GLY A 291 -3.19 -19.32 2.11
C GLY A 291 -4.07 -19.17 3.35
N SER A 292 -4.70 -18.00 3.56
CA SER A 292 -5.57 -17.72 4.70
C SER A 292 -6.88 -17.03 4.27
N PRO A 293 -7.66 -17.55 3.31
CA PRO A 293 -8.88 -16.87 2.88
C PRO A 293 -9.92 -16.77 4.02
N PHE A 294 -10.87 -15.84 3.91
CA PHE A 294 -11.94 -15.65 4.90
C PHE A 294 -13.25 -15.24 4.24
N THR A 295 -14.38 -15.56 4.89
CA THR A 295 -15.70 -15.11 4.46
C THR A 295 -15.83 -13.62 4.67
N THR A 296 -16.41 -12.90 3.71
CA THR A 296 -16.72 -11.48 3.85
C THR A 296 -17.95 -11.12 3.00
N PRO A 297 -18.89 -10.33 3.53
CA PRO A 297 -19.99 -9.79 2.72
C PRO A 297 -19.54 -8.63 1.83
N VAL A 298 -18.34 -8.09 2.05
CA VAL A 298 -17.79 -6.94 1.32
C VAL A 298 -17.27 -7.40 -0.04
N PRO A 299 -17.81 -6.88 -1.16
CA PRO A 299 -17.25 -7.13 -2.48
C PRO A 299 -15.82 -6.60 -2.60
N ILE A 300 -14.92 -7.36 -3.22
CA ILE A 300 -13.51 -7.00 -3.40
C ILE A 300 -13.16 -6.89 -4.89
N PHE A 301 -12.59 -5.77 -5.28
CA PHE A 301 -11.84 -5.62 -6.51
C PHE A 301 -10.34 -5.74 -6.20
N ALA A 302 -9.62 -6.50 -7.00
CA ALA A 302 -8.17 -6.59 -6.95
C ALA A 302 -7.59 -6.40 -8.35
N SER A 303 -6.53 -5.60 -8.51
CA SER A 303 -5.72 -5.54 -9.73
C SER A 303 -4.28 -5.94 -9.48
N ALA A 304 -3.59 -6.37 -10.55
CA ALA A 304 -2.15 -6.60 -10.56
C ALA A 304 -1.60 -6.47 -11.98
N GLY A 305 -0.39 -5.93 -12.12
CA GLY A 305 0.32 -5.85 -13.39
C GLY A 305 0.90 -7.19 -13.83
N THR A 306 0.66 -7.60 -15.09
CA THR A 306 1.16 -8.90 -15.57
C THR A 306 2.70 -8.97 -15.67
N ALA A 307 3.39 -7.83 -15.56
CA ALA A 307 4.85 -7.73 -15.54
C ALA A 307 5.42 -7.44 -14.13
N GLU A 308 4.60 -7.53 -13.07
CA GLU A 308 5.01 -7.37 -11.67
C GLU A 308 5.24 -8.72 -10.95
N ILE A 309 6.04 -8.74 -9.89
CA ILE A 309 6.37 -9.94 -9.11
C ILE A 309 5.21 -10.42 -8.21
N PHE A 310 4.25 -9.55 -7.92
CA PHE A 310 3.07 -9.86 -7.12
C PHE A 310 1.91 -10.45 -7.93
N TYR A 311 1.97 -10.48 -9.26
CA TYR A 311 0.89 -11.01 -10.10
C TYR A 311 0.46 -12.42 -9.68
N ASP A 312 1.39 -13.39 -9.67
CA ASP A 312 1.03 -14.79 -9.39
C ASP A 312 0.54 -14.99 -7.93
N PRO A 313 1.15 -14.37 -6.89
CA PRO A 313 0.57 -14.37 -5.54
C PRO A 313 -0.82 -13.73 -5.44
N VAL A 314 -1.06 -12.57 -6.08
CA VAL A 314 -2.35 -11.87 -6.04
C VAL A 314 -3.42 -12.71 -6.74
N GLU A 315 -3.14 -13.22 -7.93
CA GLU A 315 -4.06 -14.10 -8.67
C GLU A 315 -4.45 -15.31 -7.81
N ARG A 316 -3.48 -16.02 -7.23
CA ARG A 316 -3.75 -17.14 -6.32
C ARG A 316 -4.60 -16.75 -5.11
N TRP A 317 -4.29 -15.64 -4.44
CA TRP A 317 -5.08 -15.17 -3.31
C TRP A 317 -6.52 -14.83 -3.72
N THR A 318 -6.72 -14.21 -4.90
CA THR A 318 -8.08 -13.94 -5.39
C THR A 318 -8.87 -15.22 -5.66
N GLU A 319 -8.23 -16.26 -6.19
CA GLU A 319 -8.86 -17.56 -6.40
C GLU A 319 -9.23 -18.25 -5.07
N GLU A 320 -8.34 -18.22 -4.07
CA GLU A 320 -8.65 -18.71 -2.72
C GLU A 320 -9.86 -17.99 -2.11
N MET A 321 -9.96 -16.67 -2.29
CA MET A 321 -11.10 -15.89 -1.79
C MET A 321 -12.39 -16.18 -2.57
N LYS A 322 -12.34 -16.42 -3.88
CA LYS A 322 -13.50 -16.81 -4.71
C LYS A 322 -14.05 -18.20 -4.37
N GLN A 323 -13.21 -19.10 -3.87
CA GLN A 323 -13.62 -20.44 -3.48
C GLN A 323 -14.47 -20.48 -2.20
N ILE A 324 -14.48 -19.41 -1.40
CA ILE A 324 -15.35 -19.29 -0.23
C ILE A 324 -16.76 -18.87 -0.68
N GLU A 325 -17.75 -19.69 -0.34
CA GLU A 325 -19.15 -19.40 -0.62
C GLU A 325 -19.58 -18.03 -0.06
N GLY A 326 -20.26 -17.23 -0.90
CA GLY A 326 -20.75 -15.89 -0.56
C GLY A 326 -19.77 -14.76 -0.83
N ASN A 327 -18.47 -15.04 -1.00
CA ASN A 327 -17.50 -14.01 -1.36
C ASN A 327 -17.72 -13.53 -2.81
N LYS A 328 -17.57 -12.22 -3.02
CA LYS A 328 -17.58 -11.59 -4.36
C LYS A 328 -16.23 -10.94 -4.61
N VAL A 329 -15.42 -11.54 -5.47
CA VAL A 329 -14.09 -11.04 -5.81
C VAL A 329 -13.93 -10.92 -7.32
N VAL A 330 -13.55 -9.73 -7.79
CA VAL A 330 -13.22 -9.44 -9.18
C VAL A 330 -11.72 -9.18 -9.27
N PHE A 331 -11.05 -9.89 -10.18
CA PHE A 331 -9.62 -9.72 -10.44
C PHE A 331 -9.41 -9.08 -11.82
N HIS A 332 -8.60 -8.03 -11.88
CA HIS A 332 -8.27 -7.27 -13.08
C HIS A 332 -6.77 -7.33 -13.35
N ALA A 333 -6.37 -8.01 -14.42
CA ALA A 333 -4.97 -8.10 -14.83
C ALA A 333 -4.62 -6.91 -15.75
N GLU A 334 -3.64 -6.11 -15.36
CA GLU A 334 -3.15 -5.00 -16.17
C GLU A 334 -2.06 -5.47 -17.14
N ASP A 335 -2.37 -5.52 -18.44
CA ASP A 335 -1.45 -6.05 -19.46
C ASP A 335 -0.13 -5.28 -19.49
N ALA A 336 0.97 -6.02 -19.34
CA ALA A 336 2.35 -5.53 -19.36
C ALA A 336 2.68 -4.44 -18.32
N ALA A 337 1.83 -4.23 -17.33
CA ALA A 337 2.05 -3.27 -16.27
C ALA A 337 2.99 -3.84 -15.19
N LEU A 338 3.76 -2.95 -14.57
CA LEU A 338 4.59 -3.26 -13.41
C LEU A 338 3.84 -2.91 -12.11
N HIS A 339 4.49 -3.17 -10.97
CA HIS A 339 3.93 -2.94 -9.64
C HIS A 339 3.39 -1.52 -9.44
N ASP A 340 2.14 -1.40 -9.00
CA ASP A 340 1.57 -0.14 -8.49
C ASP A 340 1.62 1.05 -9.49
N THR A 341 1.13 0.81 -10.71
CA THR A 341 0.90 1.88 -11.71
C THR A 341 -0.11 2.93 -11.20
N PHE A 342 -0.95 2.54 -10.25
CA PHE A 342 -1.92 3.40 -9.59
C PHE A 342 -1.29 4.58 -8.85
N LEU A 343 -0.14 4.38 -8.20
CA LEU A 343 0.62 5.44 -7.53
C LEU A 343 1.68 6.08 -8.45
N LEU A 344 2.30 5.30 -9.33
CA LEU A 344 3.52 5.70 -10.03
C LEU A 344 3.39 5.81 -11.56
N GLY A 345 2.19 5.63 -12.11
CA GLY A 345 1.92 5.56 -13.54
C GLY A 345 2.55 6.70 -14.34
N ASP A 346 2.29 7.95 -13.97
CA ASP A 346 2.84 9.13 -14.67
C ASP A 346 4.36 9.21 -14.63
N THR A 347 4.94 8.89 -13.47
CA THR A 347 6.40 8.91 -13.29
C THR A 347 7.07 7.83 -14.12
N LEU A 348 6.48 6.63 -14.17
CA LEU A 348 7.07 5.47 -14.81
C LEU A 348 6.68 5.31 -16.29
N GLY A 349 5.71 6.09 -16.79
CA GLY A 349 5.24 5.99 -18.16
C GLY A 349 4.16 4.94 -18.38
N PHE A 350 3.34 4.66 -17.36
CA PHE A 350 2.21 3.74 -17.36
C PHE A 350 0.87 4.48 -17.15
N GLU A 351 0.75 5.68 -17.72
CA GLU A 351 -0.45 6.55 -17.60
C GLU A 351 -1.72 5.90 -18.14
N GLU A 352 -1.58 5.05 -19.18
CA GLU A 352 -2.68 4.25 -19.73
C GLU A 352 -3.14 3.16 -18.76
N SER A 353 -2.18 2.45 -18.14
CA SER A 353 -2.48 1.42 -17.13
C SER A 353 -3.17 2.03 -15.92
N ALA A 354 -2.65 3.14 -15.41
CA ALA A 354 -3.24 3.84 -14.28
C ALA A 354 -4.70 4.26 -14.57
N ARG A 355 -4.98 4.77 -15.78
CA ARG A 355 -6.34 5.12 -16.20
C ARG A 355 -7.25 3.90 -16.35
N ASP A 356 -6.72 2.80 -16.87
CA ASP A 356 -7.45 1.54 -17.02
C ASP A 356 -7.89 0.98 -15.66
N VAL A 357 -6.98 0.92 -14.68
CA VAL A 357 -7.29 0.50 -13.30
C VAL A 357 -8.34 1.39 -12.67
N ILE A 358 -8.22 2.71 -12.81
CA ILE A 358 -9.20 3.66 -12.27
C ILE A 358 -10.58 3.44 -12.92
N ALA A 359 -10.63 3.18 -14.23
CA ALA A 359 -11.89 2.90 -14.93
C ALA A 359 -12.51 1.56 -14.48
N ALA A 360 -11.71 0.50 -14.36
CA ALA A 360 -12.15 -0.80 -13.87
C ALA A 360 -12.64 -0.72 -12.41
N MET A 361 -11.88 -0.03 -11.55
CA MET A 361 -12.23 0.25 -10.16
C MET A 361 -13.56 1.01 -10.07
N ARG A 362 -13.74 2.08 -10.86
CA ARG A 362 -15.00 2.82 -10.92
C ARG A 362 -16.17 1.92 -11.32
N SER A 363 -16.02 1.16 -12.40
CA SER A 363 -17.07 0.26 -12.88
C SER A 363 -17.47 -0.76 -11.82
N PHE A 364 -16.51 -1.27 -11.06
CA PHE A 364 -16.75 -2.17 -9.94
C PHE A 364 -17.50 -1.47 -8.79
N VAL A 365 -17.02 -0.30 -8.36
CA VAL A 365 -17.61 0.47 -7.26
C VAL A 365 -19.06 0.89 -7.56
N ASP A 366 -19.36 1.26 -8.81
CA ASP A 366 -20.70 1.63 -9.25
C ASP A 366 -21.67 0.41 -9.28
N GLY A 367 -21.15 -0.80 -9.49
CA GLY A 367 -21.91 -2.05 -9.49
C GLY A 367 -22.02 -2.74 -8.13
N ALA A 368 -21.21 -2.33 -7.14
CA ALA A 368 -21.17 -2.91 -5.80
C ALA A 368 -22.33 -2.48 -4.90
#